data_AF-A0A968Q7W1-F1
#
_entry.id   AF-A0A968Q7W1-F1
#
_cell.length_a   1.000
_cell.length_b   1.000
_cell.length_c   1.000
_cell.angle_alpha   90.00
_cell.angle_beta   90.00
_cell.angle_gamma   90.00
#
_symmetry.space_group_name_H-M   'P 1'
#
loop_
_entity.id
_entity.type
_entity.pdbx_description
1 polymer ?
#
loop_
_entity_poly.entity_id
_entity_poly.type
_entity_poly.pdbx_seq_one_letter_code
_entity_poly.pdbx_strand_id
1 'polypeptide(L)'
;MAKIWLFFINLLSPEQRADLRTALTTSREANVVRLSQWFNTPMGERTLLFAGKLVETGARLNSQRALRSALVAAAAEDGDISVLDILRHFPTQGLRLDLDEAVRKARQVIQEADDTLALVAAIRQKSTTDAALPPPFDLAALPDLTQPGRYPVDQIDLTLVDPSRTGQALSLDGPRTFPATLFTPQDLAAVAELSRL
;
A
#
# COMPACT_ATOMS: atom_id res chain seq x y z
N MET A 1 -20.46 38.99 -12.45
CA MET A 1 -20.21 37.67 -11.80
C MET A 1 -19.92 37.77 -10.31
N ALA A 2 -19.18 38.77 -9.80
CA ALA A 2 -18.88 38.92 -8.35
C ALA A 2 -20.11 38.97 -7.42
N LYS A 3 -21.25 39.47 -7.92
CA LYS A 3 -22.50 39.64 -7.14
C LYS A 3 -23.18 38.33 -6.70
N ILE A 4 -23.00 37.24 -7.47
CA ILE A 4 -23.63 35.94 -7.18
C ILE A 4 -22.84 35.19 -6.10
N TRP A 5 -21.51 35.30 -6.11
CA TRP A 5 -20.63 34.67 -5.12
C TRP A 5 -20.82 35.26 -3.71
N LEU A 6 -20.98 36.60 -3.64
CA LEU A 6 -21.31 37.30 -2.40
C LEU A 6 -22.66 36.85 -1.82
N PHE A 7 -23.63 36.47 -2.64
CA PHE A 7 -24.94 36.01 -2.18
C PHE A 7 -24.84 34.69 -1.39
N PHE A 8 -24.13 33.69 -1.93
CA PHE A 8 -24.02 32.38 -1.28
C PHE A 8 -23.18 32.41 0.00
N ILE A 9 -22.11 33.21 0.05
CA ILE A 9 -21.32 33.39 1.28
C ILE A 9 -22.16 34.10 2.36
N ASN A 10 -23.04 35.03 1.97
CA ASN A 10 -23.91 35.73 2.92
C ASN A 10 -25.07 34.86 3.44
N LEU A 11 -25.32 33.69 2.86
CA LEU A 11 -26.26 32.70 3.38
C LEU A 11 -25.71 31.95 4.60
N LEU A 12 -24.39 31.96 4.81
CA LEU A 12 -23.72 31.28 5.91
C LEU A 12 -23.74 32.15 7.17
N SER A 13 -23.90 31.51 8.34
CA SER A 13 -23.73 32.18 9.63
C SER A 13 -22.30 32.75 9.77
N PRO A 14 -22.07 33.75 10.64
CA PRO A 14 -20.73 34.23 10.92
C PRO A 14 -19.76 33.11 11.33
N GLU A 15 -20.21 32.14 12.14
CA GLU A 15 -19.38 31.00 12.54
C GLU A 15 -19.06 30.10 11.35
N GLN A 16 -20.05 29.74 10.54
CA GLN A 16 -19.85 28.90 9.36
C GLN A 16 -18.87 29.52 8.35
N ARG A 17 -18.88 30.87 8.23
CA ARG A 17 -17.91 31.59 7.40
C ARG A 17 -16.50 31.52 7.98
N ALA A 18 -16.35 31.59 9.30
CA ALA A 18 -15.06 31.46 9.97
C ALA A 18 -14.50 30.04 9.83
N ASP A 19 -15.36 29.02 9.97
CA ASP A 19 -14.97 27.61 9.80
C ASP A 19 -14.55 27.32 8.37
N LEU A 20 -15.32 27.79 7.38
CA LEU A 20 -14.99 27.64 5.97
C LEU A 20 -13.66 28.33 5.64
N ARG A 21 -13.46 29.56 6.11
CA ARG A 21 -12.19 30.27 5.92
C ARG A 21 -11.04 29.46 6.50
N THR A 22 -11.17 29.01 7.74
CA THR A 22 -10.16 28.19 8.42
C THR A 22 -9.85 26.93 7.62
N ALA A 23 -10.88 26.19 7.18
CA ALA A 23 -10.70 24.98 6.38
C ALA A 23 -9.97 25.26 5.04
N LEU A 24 -10.25 26.39 4.40
CA LEU A 24 -9.62 26.76 3.13
C LEU A 24 -8.18 27.27 3.28
N THR A 25 -7.86 27.97 4.36
CA THR A 25 -6.55 28.62 4.56
C THR A 25 -5.61 27.83 5.46
N THR A 26 -6.04 26.73 6.07
CA THR A 26 -5.16 25.87 6.86
C THR A 26 -4.12 25.25 5.95
N SER A 27 -2.87 25.71 6.08
CA SER A 27 -1.74 25.23 5.29
C SER A 27 -0.97 24.11 6.00
N ARG A 28 -0.23 23.33 5.22
CA ARG A 28 0.71 22.31 5.68
C ARG A 28 1.97 22.36 4.82
N GLU A 29 3.11 22.11 5.46
CA GLU A 29 4.39 22.01 4.76
C GLU A 29 4.35 20.91 3.71
N ALA A 30 4.76 21.26 2.49
CA ALA A 30 4.78 20.40 1.34
C ALA A 30 6.06 20.60 0.53
N ASN A 31 7.02 19.70 0.73
CA ASN A 31 8.22 19.68 -0.10
C ASN A 31 7.87 19.27 -1.54
N VAL A 32 8.05 20.20 -2.48
CA VAL A 32 7.75 20.05 -3.91
C VAL A 32 8.36 18.78 -4.52
N VAL A 33 9.62 18.49 -4.19
CA VAL A 33 10.36 17.35 -4.77
C VAL A 33 9.75 16.04 -4.27
N ARG A 34 9.58 15.91 -2.95
CA ARG A 34 8.96 14.71 -2.35
C ARG A 34 7.55 14.49 -2.87
N LEU A 35 6.75 15.56 -2.94
CA LEU A 35 5.39 15.51 -3.44
C LEU A 35 5.33 15.08 -4.91
N SER A 36 6.19 15.66 -5.75
CA SER A 36 6.29 15.32 -7.18
C SER A 36 6.72 13.88 -7.42
N GLN A 37 7.70 13.39 -6.64
CA GLN A 37 8.14 12.00 -6.70
C GLN A 37 7.04 11.05 -6.23
N TRP A 38 6.34 11.39 -5.15
CA TRP A 38 5.25 10.57 -4.63
C TRP A 38 4.11 10.42 -5.64
N PHE A 39 3.71 11.51 -6.31
CA PHE A 39 2.69 11.46 -7.36
C PHE A 39 3.10 10.64 -8.60
N ASN A 40 4.40 10.34 -8.79
CA ASN A 40 4.89 9.42 -9.83
C ASN A 40 4.91 7.95 -9.40
N THR A 41 4.54 7.64 -8.15
CA THR A 41 4.39 6.25 -7.71
C THR A 41 3.01 5.72 -8.10
N PRO A 42 2.84 4.40 -8.27
CA PRO A 42 1.53 3.80 -8.52
C PRO A 42 0.48 4.17 -7.46
N MET A 43 0.90 4.38 -6.21
CA MET A 43 0.01 4.81 -5.14
C MET A 43 -0.41 6.28 -5.30
N GLY A 44 0.55 7.18 -5.56
CA GLY A 44 0.26 8.59 -5.78
C GLY A 44 -0.62 8.83 -7.02
N GLU A 45 -0.41 8.07 -8.10
CA GLU A 45 -1.29 8.10 -9.27
C GLU A 45 -2.73 7.70 -8.93
N ARG A 46 -2.90 6.64 -8.13
CA ARG A 46 -4.23 6.20 -7.65
C ARG A 46 -4.89 7.25 -6.75
N THR A 47 -4.14 7.93 -5.89
CA THR A 47 -4.68 9.02 -5.07
C THR A 47 -5.15 10.18 -5.94
N LEU A 48 -4.35 10.58 -6.93
CA LEU A 48 -4.76 11.63 -7.87
C LEU A 48 -5.98 11.21 -8.70
N LEU A 49 -6.07 9.93 -9.08
CA LEU A 49 -7.22 9.39 -9.80
C LEU A 49 -8.48 9.43 -8.92
N PHE A 50 -8.36 9.05 -7.64
CA PHE A 50 -9.46 9.12 -6.68
C PHE A 50 -9.92 10.57 -6.47
N ALA A 51 -8.99 11.48 -6.18
CA ALA A 51 -9.31 12.89 -5.96
C ALA A 51 -9.84 13.57 -7.25
N GLY A 52 -9.32 13.20 -8.42
CA GLY A 52 -9.79 13.68 -9.73
C GLY A 52 -11.16 13.14 -10.17
N LYS A 53 -11.75 12.18 -9.43
CA LYS A 53 -13.16 11.79 -9.57
C LYS A 53 -14.09 12.65 -8.72
N LEU A 54 -13.60 13.17 -7.59
CA LEU A 54 -14.35 14.10 -6.74
C LEU A 54 -14.36 15.50 -7.36
N VAL A 55 -13.27 15.87 -8.03
CA VAL A 55 -13.07 17.17 -8.67
C VAL A 55 -13.11 17.03 -10.18
N GLU A 56 -14.09 17.66 -10.82
CA GLU A 56 -14.19 17.76 -12.27
C GLU A 56 -13.73 19.13 -12.77
N THR A 57 -13.12 19.18 -13.96
CA THR A 57 -12.88 20.45 -14.66
C THR A 57 -14.22 21.07 -15.07
N GLY A 58 -14.24 22.37 -15.41
CA GLY A 58 -15.45 23.03 -15.91
C GLY A 58 -16.15 22.32 -17.08
N ALA A 59 -15.39 21.55 -17.87
CA ALA A 59 -15.84 20.73 -19.01
C ALA A 59 -16.19 19.26 -18.65
N ARG A 60 -16.27 18.90 -17.36
CA ARG A 60 -16.55 17.53 -16.87
C ARG A 60 -15.52 16.47 -17.27
N LEU A 61 -14.26 16.89 -17.44
CA LEU A 61 -13.15 15.97 -17.65
C LEU A 61 -12.50 15.62 -16.31
N ASN A 62 -12.03 14.37 -16.19
CA ASN A 62 -11.26 13.90 -15.05
C ASN A 62 -10.07 14.83 -14.79
N SER A 63 -9.98 15.32 -13.56
CA SER A 63 -9.00 16.35 -13.20
C SER A 63 -7.68 15.81 -12.72
N GLN A 64 -7.36 14.51 -12.86
CA GLN A 64 -6.12 13.93 -12.31
C GLN A 64 -4.87 14.76 -12.66
N ARG A 65 -4.71 15.12 -13.95
CA ARG A 65 -3.57 15.94 -14.42
C ARG A 65 -3.65 17.37 -13.92
N ALA A 66 -4.85 17.95 -13.92
CA ALA A 66 -5.09 19.32 -13.47
C ALA A 66 -4.84 19.48 -11.95
N LEU A 67 -5.27 18.50 -11.17
CA LEU A 67 -5.06 18.43 -9.73
C LEU A 67 -3.58 18.24 -9.42
N ARG A 68 -2.89 17.37 -10.15
CA ARG A 68 -1.44 17.20 -10.01
C ARG A 68 -0.70 18.50 -10.28
N SER A 69 -1.00 19.19 -11.39
CA SER A 69 -0.35 20.46 -11.71
C SER A 69 -0.64 21.52 -10.65
N ALA A 70 -1.88 21.60 -10.17
CA ALA A 70 -2.28 22.56 -9.14
C ALA A 70 -1.56 22.31 -7.81
N LEU A 71 -1.47 21.04 -7.37
CA LEU A 71 -0.78 20.65 -6.14
C LEU A 71 0.72 20.91 -6.20
N VAL A 72 1.37 20.57 -7.31
CA VAL A 72 2.82 20.82 -7.49
C VAL A 72 3.10 22.32 -7.60
N ALA A 73 2.26 23.08 -8.31
CA ALA A 73 2.41 24.52 -8.44
C ALA A 73 2.19 25.25 -7.10
N ALA A 74 1.15 24.85 -6.35
CA ALA A 74 0.90 25.38 -5.00
C ALA A 74 2.10 25.13 -4.07
N ALA A 75 2.60 23.90 -4.03
CA ALA A 75 3.79 23.56 -3.23
C ALA A 75 5.03 24.40 -3.63
N ALA A 76 5.14 24.75 -4.91
CA ALA A 76 6.30 25.45 -5.45
C ALA A 76 6.28 26.96 -5.19
N GLU A 77 5.15 27.52 -4.75
CA GLU A 77 5.03 28.96 -4.46
C GLU A 77 5.81 29.33 -3.20
N ASP A 78 5.53 28.66 -2.08
CA ASP A 78 6.12 28.99 -0.76
C ASP A 78 6.51 27.75 0.07
N GLY A 79 6.31 26.53 -0.46
CA GLY A 79 6.60 25.29 0.25
C GLY A 79 5.47 24.82 1.16
N ASP A 80 4.33 25.50 1.16
CA ASP A 80 3.12 25.14 1.88
C ASP A 80 1.97 24.84 0.91
N ILE A 81 0.97 24.09 1.37
CA ILE A 81 -0.27 23.86 0.61
C ILE A 81 -1.47 23.98 1.53
N SER A 82 -2.42 24.82 1.13
CA SER A 82 -3.80 24.84 1.61
C SER A 82 -4.79 24.50 0.48
N VAL A 83 -6.04 24.24 0.82
CA VAL A 83 -7.10 24.01 -0.18
C VAL A 83 -7.25 25.24 -1.09
N LEU A 84 -7.14 26.44 -0.52
CA LEU A 84 -7.19 27.69 -1.28
C LEU A 84 -6.06 27.79 -2.32
N ASP A 85 -4.86 27.32 -2.00
CA ASP A 85 -3.70 27.39 -2.91
C ASP A 85 -3.89 26.47 -4.12
N ILE A 86 -4.44 25.28 -3.87
CA ILE A 86 -4.80 24.33 -4.94
C ILE A 86 -5.85 24.94 -5.86
N LEU A 87 -6.87 25.60 -5.29
CA LEU A 87 -7.91 26.26 -6.07
C LEU A 87 -7.36 27.44 -6.89
N ARG A 88 -6.42 28.22 -6.33
CA ARG A 88 -5.74 29.33 -7.02
C ARG A 88 -4.90 28.86 -8.21
N HIS A 89 -4.22 27.72 -8.06
CA HIS A 89 -3.35 27.14 -9.09
C HIS A 89 -4.07 26.15 -10.02
N PHE A 90 -5.39 26.01 -9.89
CA PHE A 90 -6.13 25.08 -10.73
C PHE A 90 -6.13 25.56 -12.19
N PRO A 91 -5.71 24.73 -13.17
CA PRO A 91 -5.35 25.20 -14.51
C PRO A 91 -6.55 25.55 -15.41
N THR A 92 -7.77 25.43 -14.92
CA THR A 92 -9.00 25.72 -15.68
C THR A 92 -9.80 26.83 -15.02
N GLN A 93 -10.50 27.62 -15.83
CA GLN A 93 -11.32 28.76 -15.37
C GLN A 93 -12.48 28.39 -14.44
N GLY A 94 -12.82 27.09 -14.33
CA GLY A 94 -13.86 26.60 -13.44
C GLY A 94 -13.57 25.19 -12.94
N LEU A 95 -13.97 24.93 -11.71
CA LEU A 95 -13.89 23.66 -11.02
C LEU A 95 -15.29 23.26 -10.57
N ARG A 96 -15.64 21.99 -10.77
CA ARG A 96 -16.90 21.39 -10.33
C ARG A 96 -16.59 20.35 -9.26
N LEU A 97 -17.35 20.37 -8.18
CA LEU A 97 -17.17 19.50 -7.04
C LEU A 97 -18.54 19.23 -6.42
N ASP A 98 -18.89 17.96 -6.22
CA ASP A 98 -19.95 17.61 -5.28
C ASP A 98 -19.36 17.69 -3.87
N LEU A 99 -19.70 18.77 -3.16
CA LEU A 99 -19.13 19.05 -1.85
C LEU A 99 -19.55 17.99 -0.82
N ASP A 100 -20.79 17.52 -0.88
CA ASP A 100 -21.29 16.52 0.07
C ASP A 100 -20.58 15.19 -0.12
N GLU A 101 -20.40 14.75 -1.38
CA GLU A 101 -19.64 13.55 -1.68
C GLU A 101 -18.16 13.68 -1.28
N ALA A 102 -17.53 14.80 -1.62
CA ALA A 102 -16.12 15.04 -1.30
C ALA A 102 -15.87 15.03 0.21
N VAL A 103 -16.72 15.70 1.00
CA VAL A 103 -16.60 15.74 2.46
C VAL A 103 -16.88 14.37 3.09
N ARG A 104 -17.86 13.60 2.58
CA ARG A 104 -18.09 12.22 3.04
C ARG A 104 -16.88 11.33 2.78
N LYS A 105 -16.33 11.39 1.56
CA LYS A 105 -15.17 10.59 1.16
C LYS A 105 -13.89 10.98 1.89
N ALA A 106 -13.66 12.27 2.09
CA ALA A 106 -12.52 12.75 2.88
C ALA A 106 -12.58 12.23 4.32
N ARG A 107 -13.74 12.32 4.98
CA ARG A 107 -13.93 11.78 6.33
C ARG A 107 -13.69 10.27 6.39
N GLN A 108 -14.18 9.53 5.40
CA GLN A 108 -13.93 8.08 5.31
C GLN A 108 -12.43 7.77 5.23
N VAL A 109 -11.69 8.44 4.34
CA VAL A 109 -10.24 8.22 4.17
C VAL A 109 -9.47 8.56 5.44
N ILE A 110 -9.83 9.65 6.12
CA ILE A 110 -9.20 10.04 7.40
C ILE A 110 -9.43 8.95 8.45
N GLN A 111 -10.67 8.48 8.60
CA GLN A 111 -10.99 7.43 9.56
C GLN A 111 -10.23 6.13 9.26
N GLU A 112 -10.19 5.70 7.99
CA GLU A 112 -9.47 4.50 7.58
C GLU A 112 -7.95 4.61 7.85
N ALA A 113 -7.37 5.81 7.67
CA ALA A 113 -5.97 6.06 8.00
C ALA A 113 -5.72 5.97 9.51
N ASP A 114 -6.58 6.58 10.33
CA ASP A 114 -6.48 6.54 11.79
C ASP A 114 -6.61 5.11 12.32
N ASP A 115 -7.57 4.33 11.81
CA ASP A 115 -7.77 2.92 12.18
C ASP A 115 -6.55 2.07 11.81
N THR A 116 -5.97 2.31 10.62
CA THR A 116 -4.77 1.61 10.17
C THR A 116 -3.57 1.92 11.06
N LEU A 117 -3.37 3.19 11.41
CA LEU A 117 -2.27 3.60 12.30
C LEU A 117 -2.45 3.02 13.72
N ALA A 118 -3.67 2.99 14.23
CA ALA A 118 -3.98 2.37 15.51
C ALA A 118 -3.69 0.86 15.50
N LEU A 119 -4.04 0.16 14.42
CA LEU A 119 -3.74 -1.26 14.26
C LEU A 119 -2.23 -1.51 14.18
N VAL A 120 -1.48 -0.72 13.40
CA VAL A 120 -0.02 -0.83 13.31
C VAL A 120 0.63 -0.61 14.67
N ALA A 121 0.16 0.37 15.44
CA ALA A 121 0.64 0.63 16.79
C ALA A 121 0.37 -0.57 17.73
N ALA A 122 -0.84 -1.14 17.67
CA ALA A 122 -1.21 -2.31 18.46
C ALA A 122 -0.35 -3.55 18.11
N ILE A 123 -0.11 -3.80 16.82
CA ILE A 123 0.77 -4.88 16.37
C ILE A 123 2.19 -4.65 16.86
N ARG A 124 2.74 -3.43 16.71
CA ARG A 124 4.09 -3.11 17.19
C ARG A 124 4.21 -3.36 18.68
N GLN A 125 3.24 -2.90 19.48
CA GLN A 125 3.22 -3.11 20.93
C GLN A 125 3.17 -4.59 21.29
N LYS A 126 2.37 -5.39 20.57
CA LYS A 126 2.30 -6.83 20.76
C LYS A 126 3.64 -7.50 20.42
N SER A 127 4.22 -7.18 19.27
CA SER A 127 5.51 -7.74 18.85
C SER A 127 6.64 -7.42 19.83
N THR A 128 6.68 -6.20 20.39
CA THR A 128 7.70 -5.84 21.41
C THR A 128 7.47 -6.59 22.73
N THR A 129 6.22 -6.86 23.08
CA THR A 129 5.87 -7.62 24.30
C THR A 129 6.26 -9.08 24.14
N ASP A 130 5.89 -9.70 23.02
CA ASP A 130 6.19 -11.09 22.71
C ASP A 130 7.71 -11.31 22.57
N ALA A 131 8.45 -10.35 22.00
CA ALA A 131 9.92 -10.41 21.90
C ALA A 131 10.65 -10.30 23.25
N ALA A 132 10.01 -9.71 24.26
CA ALA A 132 10.57 -9.62 25.62
C ALA A 132 10.32 -10.89 26.45
N LEU A 133 9.43 -11.78 25.99
CA LEU A 133 9.22 -13.06 26.64
C LEU A 133 10.41 -13.97 26.35
N PRO A 134 10.90 -14.74 27.34
CA PRO A 134 11.89 -15.76 27.08
C PRO A 134 11.31 -16.76 26.06
N PRO A 135 12.12 -17.23 25.09
CA PRO A 135 11.65 -18.20 24.11
C PRO A 135 11.10 -19.44 24.84
N PRO A 136 10.00 -20.04 24.33
CA PRO A 136 9.33 -21.17 24.99
C PRO A 136 10.19 -22.45 25.01
N PHE A 137 11.35 -22.42 24.38
CA PHE A 137 12.34 -23.48 24.37
C PHE A 137 13.74 -22.86 24.52
N ASP A 138 14.61 -23.59 25.19
CA ASP A 138 16.01 -23.21 25.33
C ASP A 138 16.73 -23.37 23.98
N LEU A 139 17.04 -22.24 23.33
CA LEU A 139 17.78 -22.21 22.06
C LEU A 139 19.17 -22.83 22.20
N ALA A 140 19.80 -22.75 23.39
CA ALA A 140 21.10 -23.34 23.63
C ALA A 140 21.04 -24.87 23.79
N ALA A 141 19.85 -25.42 24.05
CA ALA A 141 19.60 -26.86 24.08
C ALA A 141 19.22 -27.45 22.71
N LEU A 142 18.99 -26.61 21.70
CA LEU A 142 18.71 -27.08 20.35
C LEU A 142 19.98 -27.58 19.63
N PRO A 143 19.86 -28.58 18.74
CA PRO A 143 20.97 -29.02 17.91
C PRO A 143 21.49 -27.89 17.02
N ASP A 144 22.81 -27.76 16.91
CA ASP A 144 23.45 -26.83 15.97
C ASP A 144 23.19 -27.29 14.52
N LEU A 145 22.41 -26.50 13.77
CA LEU A 145 22.04 -26.79 12.39
C LEU A 145 23.21 -26.63 11.39
N THR A 146 24.34 -26.09 11.84
CA THR A 146 25.59 -26.06 11.04
C THR A 146 26.37 -27.37 11.14
N GLN A 147 26.04 -28.22 12.11
CA GLN A 147 26.62 -29.55 12.24
C GLN A 147 25.75 -30.57 11.50
N PRO A 148 26.34 -31.63 10.94
CA PRO A 148 25.59 -32.76 10.43
C PRO A 148 24.64 -33.30 11.50
N GLY A 149 23.39 -33.54 11.10
CA GLY A 149 22.38 -34.11 12.00
C GLY A 149 22.77 -35.50 12.49
N ARG A 150 22.12 -35.96 13.57
CA ARG A 150 22.38 -37.27 14.20
C ARG A 150 22.24 -38.47 13.26
N TYR A 151 21.43 -38.34 12.21
CA TYR A 151 21.15 -39.41 11.27
C TYR A 151 21.89 -39.15 9.96
N PRO A 152 22.80 -40.05 9.55
CA PRO A 152 23.41 -39.93 8.24
C PRO A 152 22.34 -40.13 7.16
N VAL A 153 22.44 -39.32 6.11
CA VAL A 153 21.48 -39.27 5.01
C VAL A 153 22.19 -39.71 3.74
N ASP A 154 21.58 -40.64 3.03
CA ASP A 154 21.96 -40.98 1.68
C ASP A 154 21.28 -40.05 0.68
N GLN A 155 22.06 -39.57 -0.28
CA GLN A 155 21.57 -38.85 -1.44
C GLN A 155 21.42 -39.84 -2.60
N ILE A 156 20.20 -39.95 -3.12
CA ILE A 156 19.87 -40.82 -4.25
C ILE A 156 19.37 -39.94 -5.39
N ASP A 157 20.16 -39.85 -6.46
CA ASP A 157 19.74 -39.14 -7.67
C ASP A 157 18.84 -40.04 -8.51
N LEU A 158 17.66 -39.53 -8.84
CA LEU A 158 16.60 -40.20 -9.58
C LEU A 158 16.32 -39.43 -10.87
N THR A 159 15.96 -40.15 -11.93
CA THR A 159 15.36 -39.55 -13.13
C THR A 159 13.91 -40.00 -13.20
N LEU A 160 12.99 -39.09 -12.89
CA LEU A 160 11.55 -39.35 -12.96
C LEU A 160 11.10 -39.27 -14.41
N VAL A 161 10.30 -40.24 -14.86
CA VAL A 161 9.77 -40.29 -16.22
C VAL A 161 8.25 -40.16 -16.14
N ASP A 162 7.70 -39.18 -16.86
CA ASP A 162 6.26 -39.03 -17.03
C ASP A 162 5.86 -39.52 -18.44
N PRO A 163 5.43 -40.79 -18.59
CA PRO A 163 5.05 -41.34 -19.88
C PRO A 163 3.70 -40.83 -20.38
N SER A 164 2.85 -40.24 -19.51
CA SER A 164 1.49 -39.79 -19.86
C SER A 164 1.47 -38.59 -20.82
N ARG A 165 2.61 -37.92 -20.99
CA ARG A 165 2.78 -36.75 -21.85
C ARG A 165 3.57 -37.01 -23.13
N THR A 166 3.78 -38.28 -23.46
CA THR A 166 4.38 -38.70 -24.73
C THR A 166 3.40 -38.41 -25.87
N GLY A 167 3.78 -37.58 -26.85
CA GLY A 167 2.97 -37.29 -28.04
C GLY A 167 1.98 -36.13 -27.94
N GLN A 168 1.98 -35.35 -26.85
CA GLN A 168 1.27 -34.06 -26.83
C GLN A 168 2.09 -33.01 -27.60
N ALA A 169 1.43 -32.01 -28.20
CA ALA A 169 1.98 -31.08 -29.22
C ALA A 169 3.24 -30.27 -28.85
N LEU A 170 3.78 -30.42 -27.62
CA LEU A 170 5.00 -29.80 -27.14
C LEU A 170 6.13 -30.80 -26.80
N SER A 171 5.94 -32.11 -26.98
CA SER A 171 6.93 -33.15 -26.70
C SER A 171 7.56 -33.64 -28.00
N LEU A 172 8.61 -32.96 -28.47
CA LEU A 172 9.33 -33.31 -29.71
C LEU A 172 10.34 -34.46 -29.52
N ASP A 173 10.72 -34.81 -28.28
CA ASP A 173 11.91 -35.65 -28.00
C ASP A 173 11.67 -36.85 -27.04
N GLY A 174 10.46 -37.39 -26.96
CA GLY A 174 10.14 -38.56 -26.12
C GLY A 174 9.46 -38.25 -24.77
N PRO A 175 9.37 -39.22 -23.83
CA PRO A 175 8.72 -39.02 -22.54
C PRO A 175 9.46 -37.96 -21.72
N ARG A 176 8.73 -37.09 -21.03
CA ARG A 176 9.34 -36.01 -20.24
C ARG A 176 10.08 -36.60 -19.05
N THR A 177 11.37 -36.29 -18.94
CA THR A 177 12.21 -36.68 -17.81
C THR A 177 12.51 -35.50 -16.91
N PHE A 178 12.58 -35.74 -15.59
CA PHE A 178 12.97 -34.74 -14.60
C PHE A 178 14.01 -35.33 -13.66
N PRO A 179 15.17 -34.68 -13.48
CA PRO A 179 16.07 -35.05 -12.40
C PRO A 179 15.41 -34.72 -11.06
N ALA A 180 15.49 -35.64 -10.11
CA ALA A 180 15.07 -35.45 -8.74
C ALA A 180 16.13 -36.05 -7.82
N THR A 181 16.34 -35.43 -6.66
CA THR A 181 17.26 -35.95 -5.65
C THR A 181 16.45 -36.30 -4.41
N LEU A 182 16.53 -37.56 -3.99
CA LEU A 182 15.89 -38.07 -2.79
C LEU A 182 16.92 -38.16 -1.66
N PHE A 183 16.56 -37.64 -0.50
CA PHE A 183 17.37 -37.72 0.72
C PHE A 183 16.68 -38.68 1.69
N THR A 184 17.33 -39.81 2.03
CA THR A 184 16.77 -40.80 2.97
C THR A 184 17.73 -41.07 4.12
N PRO A 185 17.24 -41.25 5.36
CA PRO A 185 18.07 -41.75 6.45
C PRO A 185 18.64 -43.14 6.11
N GLN A 186 19.91 -43.36 6.39
CA GLN A 186 20.56 -44.68 6.19
C GLN A 186 19.92 -45.79 7.06
N ASP A 187 19.41 -45.41 8.22
CA ASP A 187 18.70 -46.31 9.14
C ASP A 187 17.29 -45.78 9.42
N LEU A 188 16.32 -46.32 8.67
CA LEU A 188 14.91 -45.98 8.82
C LEU A 188 14.32 -46.48 10.15
N ALA A 189 14.85 -47.56 10.73
CA ALA A 189 14.38 -48.09 12.01
C ALA A 189 14.80 -47.17 13.16
N ALA A 190 16.01 -46.61 13.11
CA ALA A 190 16.48 -45.62 14.08
C ALA A 190 15.67 -44.31 14.08
N VAL A 191 15.07 -43.94 12.94
CA VAL A 191 14.22 -42.74 12.81
C VAL A 191 12.77 -43.03 13.25
N ALA A 192 12.27 -44.25 13.03
CA ALA A 192 10.88 -44.62 13.35
C ALA A 192 10.57 -44.59 14.87
N GLU A 193 11.54 -44.89 15.72
CA GLU A 193 11.40 -44.86 17.20
C GLU A 193 11.06 -43.45 17.75
N LEU A 194 11.29 -42.37 17.00
CA LEU A 194 10.91 -41.01 17.41
C LEU A 194 9.43 -40.67 17.15
N SER A 195 8.75 -41.41 16.27
CA SER A 195 7.34 -41.15 15.89
C SER A 195 6.31 -41.74 16.86
N ARG A 196 6.77 -42.42 17.92
CA ARG A 196 5.96 -43.10 18.95
C ARG A 196 5.94 -42.39 20.31
N LEU A 197 6.51 -41.20 20.42
CA LEU A 197 6.44 -40.29 21.58
C LEU A 197 5.60 -39.07 21.23
#